data_AF-A0A7X3XQG4-F1
#
_entry.id   AF-A0A7X3XQG4-F1
#
_cell.length_a   1.000
_cell.length_b   1.000
_cell.length_c   1.000
_cell.angle_alpha   90.00
_cell.angle_beta   90.00
_cell.angle_gamma   90.00
#
_symmetry.space_group_name_H-M   'P 1'
#
loop_
_entity.id
_entity.type
_entity.pdbx_description
1 polymer ?
#
loop_
_entity_poly.entity_id
_entity_poly.type
_entity_poly.pdbx_seq_one_letter_code
_entity_poly.pdbx_strand_id
1 'polypeptide(L)' 'MATVKTLTINQTAELLGISVSKIYADIKKGIITPQKDSGGKFILEIEDIKAVYGDFNT' A
#
# COMPACT_ATOMS: atom_id res chain seq x y z
N MET A 1 22.36 0.11 -0.62
CA MET A 1 21.16 -0.76 -0.56
C MET A 1 19.97 0.18 -0.41
N ALA A 2 19.09 0.26 -1.41
CA ALA A 2 17.89 1.08 -1.29
C ALA A 2 17.01 0.46 -0.18
N THR A 3 16.67 1.24 0.84
CA THR A 3 15.74 0.83 1.87
C THR A 3 14.36 0.73 1.24
N VAL A 4 13.93 -0.49 0.86
CA VAL A 4 12.57 -0.75 0.41
C VAL A 4 11.64 -0.40 1.57
N LYS A 5 10.87 0.67 1.41
CA LYS A 5 9.99 1.18 2.47
C LYS A 5 8.62 0.54 2.28
N THR A 6 8.34 -0.47 3.10
CA THR A 6 7.04 -1.14 3.16
C THR A 6 6.17 -0.50 4.24
N LEU A 7 4.87 -0.41 3.97
CA LEU A 7 3.86 0.14 4.88
C LEU A 7 2.76 -0.87 5.09
N THR A 8 2.19 -0.89 6.28
CA THR A 8 0.94 -1.63 6.52
C THR A 8 -0.23 -0.94 5.80
N ILE A 9 -1.31 -1.68 5.53
CA ILE A 9 -2.51 -1.13 4.88
C ILE A 9 -3.04 0.12 5.61
N ASN A 10 -3.01 0.14 6.94
CA ASN A 10 -3.45 1.31 7.72
C ASN A 10 -2.55 2.53 7.48
N GLN A 11 -1.23 2.34 7.49
CA GLN A 11 -0.30 3.44 7.20
C GLN A 11 -0.43 3.92 5.75
N THR A 12 -0.67 3.00 4.82
CA THR A 12 -0.97 3.36 3.43
C THR A 12 -2.26 4.18 3.34
N ALA A 13 -3.32 3.79 4.03
CA ALA A 13 -4.59 4.52 4.05
C ALA A 13 -4.41 5.96 4.56
N GLU A 14 -3.67 6.12 5.66
CA GLU A 14 -3.33 7.43 6.23
C GLU A 14 -2.49 8.27 5.28
N LEU A 15 -1.45 7.67 4.66
CA LEU A 15 -0.57 8.36 3.71
C LEU A 15 -1.34 8.85 2.48
N LEU A 16 -2.29 8.04 2.00
CA LEU A 16 -3.09 8.32 0.81
C LEU A 16 -4.30 9.21 1.10
N GLY A 17 -4.68 9.40 2.37
CA GLY A 17 -5.94 10.03 2.74
C GLY A 17 -7.18 9.28 2.24
N ILE A 18 -7.09 7.96 2.05
CA ILE A 18 -8.22 7.13 1.61
C ILE A 18 -8.64 6.12 2.67
N SER A 19 -9.85 5.60 2.56
CA SER A 19 -10.31 4.53 3.44
C SER A 19 -9.50 3.24 3.24
N VAL A 20 -9.16 2.56 4.33
CA VAL A 20 -8.59 1.19 4.35
C VAL A 20 -9.39 0.22 3.46
N SER A 21 -10.72 0.31 3.48
CA SER A 21 -11.60 -0.51 2.65
C SER A 21 -11.37 -0.34 1.15
N LYS A 22 -10.97 0.85 0.69
CA LYS A 22 -10.63 1.11 -0.71
C LYS A 22 -9.38 0.34 -1.12
N ILE A 23 -8.34 0.35 -0.28
CA ILE A 23 -7.11 -0.41 -0.51
C ILE A 23 -7.43 -1.91 -0.61
N TYR A 24 -8.24 -2.46 0.31
CA TYR A 24 -8.66 -3.86 0.22
C TYR A 24 -9.49 -4.16 -1.03
N ALA A 25 -10.34 -3.23 -1.47
CA ALA A 25 -11.09 -3.39 -2.71
C ALA A 25 -10.16 -3.44 -3.93
N ASP A 26 -9.12 -2.61 -3.94
CA ASP A 26 -8.14 -2.56 -5.03
C ASP A 26 -7.23 -3.80 -5.02
N ILE A 27 -6.87 -4.31 -3.85
CA ILE A 27 -6.22 -5.62 -3.69
C ILE A 27 -7.10 -6.74 -4.25
N LYS A 28 -8.39 -6.76 -3.89
CA LYS A 28 -9.34 -7.79 -4.35
C LYS A 28 -9.55 -7.74 -5.87
N LYS A 29 -9.45 -6.55 -6.47
CA LYS A 29 -9.50 -6.35 -7.92
C LYS A 29 -8.18 -6.71 -8.62
N GLY A 30 -7.11 -6.99 -7.88
CA GLY A 30 -5.78 -7.27 -8.43
C GLY A 30 -5.04 -6.03 -8.93
N ILE A 31 -5.47 -4.83 -8.53
CA ILE A 31 -4.81 -3.57 -8.88
C ILE A 31 -3.52 -3.41 -8.06
N ILE A 32 -3.54 -3.85 -6.81
CA ILE A 32 -2.41 -3.80 -5.87
C ILE A 32 -2.10 -5.21 -5.42
N THR A 33 -0.82 -5.57 -5.39
CA THR A 33 -0.36 -6.87 -4.91
C THR A 33 0.24 -6.71 -3.52
N PRO A 34 -0.44 -7.14 -2.44
CA PRO A 34 0.12 -7.04 -1.11
C PRO A 34 1.11 -8.17 -0.85
N GLN A 35 2.19 -7.84 -0.17
CA GLN A 35 3.10 -8.81 0.41
C GLN A 35 2.67 -9.13 1.85
N LYS A 36 3.13 -10.27 2.37
CA LYS A 36 2.95 -10.61 3.78
C LYS A 36 4.28 -10.43 4.49
N ASP A 37 4.26 -9.70 5.59
CA ASP A 37 5.38 -9.66 6.52
C ASP A 37 5.54 -11.01 7.24
N SER A 38 6.67 -11.21 7.92
CA SER A 38 6.99 -12.38 8.75
C SER A 38 5.92 -12.67 9.82
N GLY A 39 5.16 -11.65 10.23
CA GLY A 39 4.02 -11.78 11.14
C GLY A 39 2.67 -12.09 10.47
N GLY A 40 2.65 -12.38 9.16
CA GLY A 40 1.44 -12.69 8.39
C GLY A 40 0.53 -11.50 8.07
N LYS A 41 0.98 -10.27 8.38
CA LYS A 41 0.24 -9.02 8.07
C LYS A 41 0.50 -8.59 6.65
N PHE A 42 -0.52 -8.01 6.00
CA PHE A 42 -0.37 -7.42 4.68
C PHE A 42 0.41 -6.10 4.75
N ILE A 43 1.47 -6.04 3.95
CA ILE A 43 2.31 -4.87 3.74
C ILE A 43 2.36 -4.55 2.25
N LEU A 44 2.51 -3.27 1.96
CA LEU A 44 2.53 -2.70 0.63
C LEU A 44 3.84 -1.94 0.44
N GLU A 45 4.50 -2.14 -0.70
CA GLU A 45 5.65 -1.34 -1.08
C GLU A 45 5.18 0.06 -1.51
N ILE A 46 5.83 1.10 -1.00
CA ILE A 46 5.48 2.48 -1.34
C ILE A 46 5.60 2.74 -2.85
N GLU A 47 6.53 2.09 -3.53
CA GLU A 47 6.73 2.24 -4.98
C GLU A 47 5.52 1.73 -5.77
N ASP A 48 4.98 0.57 -5.41
CA ASP A 48 3.74 0.04 -6.00
C ASP A 48 2.54 0.98 -5.73
N ILE A 49 2.44 1.50 -4.50
CA ILE A 49 1.37 2.43 -4.12
C ILE A 49 1.45 3.70 -4.98
N LYS A 50 2.64 4.27 -5.15
CA LYS A 50 2.88 5.46 -5.99
C LYS A 50 2.57 5.18 -7.45
N ALA A 51 2.89 3.99 -7.96
CA ALA A 51 2.58 3.62 -9.34
C ALA A 51 1.07 3.54 -9.59
N VAL A 52 0.30 3.06 -8.61
CA VAL A 52 -1.16 2.89 -8.73
C VAL A 52 -1.93 4.19 -8.50
N TYR A 53 -1.59 4.95 -7.46
CA TYR A 53 -2.38 6.12 -7.07
C TYR A 53 -1.72 7.46 -7.44
N GLY A 54 -0.51 7.46 -8.00
CA GLY A 54 0.25 8.67 -8.36
C GLY A 54 1.10 9.23 -7.21
N ASP A 55 1.90 10.27 -7.48
CA ASP A 55 2.63 10.99 -6.42
C ASP A 55 1.64 11.80 -5.57
N PHE A 56 1.65 11.55 -4.26
CA PHE A 56 0.88 12.32 -3.27
C PHE A 56 1.60 13.62 -2.95
N ASN A 57 1.43 14.62 -3.81
CA ASN A 57 1.77 16.01 -3.52
C ASN A 57 0.47 16.82 -3.57
N THR A 58 0.01 17.28 -2.40
CA THR A 58 -0.79 18.50 -2.29
C THR A 58 0.17 19.65 -2.01
#